data_AF-A0A534E6R7-F1
#
_entry.id   AF-A0A534E6R7-F1
#
_cell.length_a   1.000
_cell.length_b   1.000
_cell.length_c   1.000
_cell.angle_alpha   90.00
_cell.angle_beta   90.00
_cell.angle_gamma   90.00
#
_symmetry.space_group_name_H-M   'P 1'
#
loop_
_entity.id
_entity.type
_entity.pdbx_description
1 polymer ?
#
loop_
_entity_poly.entity_id
_entity_poly.type
_entity_poly.pdbx_seq_one_letter_code
_entity_poly.pdbx_strand_id
1 'polypeptide(L)' 'MDTEQAHVIAQAFDPNRLNADFYENPYDIYAALRTFEPMHRCPDGS' A
#
# COMPACT_ATOMS: atom_id res chain seq x y z
N MET A 1 6.73 -9.77 -6.18
CA MET A 1 5.59 -9.92 -5.25
C MET A 1 4.51 -10.75 -5.92
N ASP A 2 3.90 -11.70 -5.22
CA ASP A 2 2.75 -12.44 -5.76
C ASP A 2 1.47 -11.58 -5.73
N THR A 3 0.49 -11.92 -6.56
CA THR A 3 -0.76 -11.16 -6.76
C THR A 3 -1.60 -11.13 -5.48
N GLU A 4 -1.69 -12.26 -4.77
CA GLU A 4 -2.42 -12.35 -3.50
C GLU A 4 -1.75 -11.51 -2.41
N GLN A 5 -0.42 -11.54 -2.33
CA GLN A 5 0.35 -10.72 -1.40
C GLN A 5 0.16 -9.22 -1.68
N ALA A 6 0.16 -8.83 -2.96
CA ALA A 6 -0.08 -7.45 -3.36
C ALA A 6 -1.49 -6.98 -2.98
N HIS A 7 -2.49 -7.85 -3.05
CA HIS A 7 -3.85 -7.53 -2.63
C HIS A 7 -3.92 -7.27 -1.11
N VAL A 8 -3.29 -8.12 -0.29
CA VAL A 8 -3.25 -7.95 1.17
C VAL A 8 -2.52 -6.66 1.56
N ILE A 9 -1.41 -6.37 0.90
CA ILE A 9 -0.64 -5.14 1.14
C ILE A 9 -1.46 -3.89 0.81
N ALA A 10 -2.18 -3.90 -0.32
CA ALA A 10 -3.02 -2.78 -0.72
C ALA A 10 -4.11 -2.53 0.34
N GLN A 11 -4.84 -3.57 0.76
CA GLN A 11 -5.90 -3.42 1.78
C GLN A 11 -5.39 -2.95 3.15
N ALA A 12 -4.16 -3.31 3.52
CA ALA A 12 -3.58 -2.97 4.82
C ALA A 12 -2.77 -1.66 4.81
N PHE A 13 -2.69 -0.97 3.67
CA PHE A 13 -1.86 0.23 3.54
C PHE A 13 -2.41 1.40 4.34
N ASP A 14 -1.56 1.98 5.18
CA ASP A 14 -1.83 3.20 5.94
C ASP A 14 -0.70 4.21 5.74
N PRO A 15 -0.94 5.37 5.10
CA PRO A 15 0.09 6.38 4.88
C PRO A 15 0.63 6.99 6.18
N ASN A 16 -0.11 6.90 7.30
CA ASN A 16 0.36 7.36 8.61
C ASN A 16 1.23 6.32 9.34
N ARG A 17 1.30 5.08 8.83
CA ARG A 17 2.01 3.98 9.49
C ARG A 17 2.72 3.07 8.50
N LEU A 18 3.84 3.57 7.99
CA LEU A 18 4.70 2.86 7.03
C LEU A 18 5.71 1.95 7.75
N ASN A 19 5.91 0.75 7.19
CA ASN A 19 6.91 -0.21 7.67
C ASN A 19 8.31 0.11 7.10
N ALA A 20 9.36 -0.49 7.67
CA ALA A 20 10.73 -0.29 7.21
C ALA A 20 10.91 -0.70 5.73
N ASP A 21 10.26 -1.79 5.31
CA ASP A 21 10.33 -2.31 3.94
C ASP A 21 9.82 -1.29 2.90
N PHE A 22 8.88 -0.42 3.27
CA PHE A 22 8.42 0.67 2.42
C PHE A 22 9.57 1.63 2.06
N TYR A 23 10.45 1.93 3.00
CA TYR A 23 11.58 2.84 2.77
C TYR A 23 12.70 2.19 1.94
N GLU A 24 12.82 0.86 1.98
CA GLU A 24 13.77 0.10 1.18
C GLU A 24 13.31 -0.07 -0.27
N ASN A 25 12.03 -0.37 -0.50
CA ASN A 25 11.46 -0.50 -1.85
C ASN A 25 9.99 -0.05 -1.91
N PRO A 26 9.71 1.25 -2.09
CA PRO A 26 8.33 1.75 -2.11
C PRO A 26 7.59 1.38 -3.41
N TYR A 27 8.31 1.00 -4.47
CA TYR A 27 7.71 0.77 -5.79
C TYR A 27 6.80 -0.45 -5.84
N ASP A 28 7.10 -1.50 -5.07
CA ASP A 28 6.26 -2.68 -4.97
C ASP A 28 4.92 -2.35 -4.31
N ILE A 29 4.95 -1.47 -3.31
CA ILE A 29 3.76 -0.97 -2.62
C ILE A 29 2.93 -0.12 -3.58
N TYR A 30 3.53 0.83 -4.30
CA TYR A 30 2.80 1.64 -5.29
C TYR A 30 2.19 0.80 -6.41
N ALA A 31 2.89 -0.25 -6.86
CA ALA A 31 2.38 -1.17 -7.87
C ALA A 31 1.13 -1.92 -7.36
N ALA A 32 1.15 -2.38 -6.10
CA ALA A 32 0.01 -3.02 -5.45
C ALA A 32 -1.18 -2.06 -5.30
N LEU A 33 -0.94 -0.85 -4.79
CA LEU A 33 -1.97 0.18 -4.61
C LEU A 33 -2.65 0.55 -5.93
N ARG A 34 -1.85 0.84 -6.98
CA ARG A 34 -2.38 1.18 -8.30
C ARG A 34 -3.25 0.07 -8.90
N THR A 35 -2.96 -1.18 -8.57
CA THR A 35 -3.65 -2.34 -9.16
C THR A 35 -4.94 -2.68 -8.41
N PHE A 36 -4.92 -2.66 -7.09
CA PHE A 36 -6.01 -3.22 -6.27
C PHE A 36 -6.82 -2.17 -5.51
N GLU A 37 -6.19 -1.09 -5.04
CA GLU A 37 -6.83 -0.03 -4.24
C GLU A 37 -6.40 1.35 -4.76
N PRO A 38 -6.85 1.77 -5.95
CA PRO A 38 -6.40 3.01 -6.58
C PRO A 38 -6.87 4.27 -5.82
N MET A 39 -7.83 4.14 -4.91
CA MET A 39 -8.31 5.20 -4.02
C MET A 39 -8.29 4.70 -2.58
N HIS A 40 -7.41 5.28 -1.74
CA HIS A 40 -7.43 5.08 -0.30
C HIS A 40 -8.10 6.24 0.41
N ARG A 41 -8.91 5.92 1.42
CA ARG A 41 -9.43 6.92 2.35
C ARG A 41 -8.31 7.29 3.32
N CYS A 42 -7.93 8.57 3.36
CA CYS A 42 -7.02 9.04 4.39
C CYS A 42 -7.65 8.87 5.78
N PRO A 43 -6.94 8.27 6.75
CA PRO A 43 -7.47 8.08 8.10
C PRO A 43 -7.80 9.39 8.83
N ASP A 44 -7.18 10.50 8.44
CA ASP A 44 -7.36 11.83 9.01
C ASP A 44 -8.49 12.65 8.34
N GLY A 45 -9.09 12.12 7.27
CA GLY A 45 -10.28 12.69 6.64
C GLY A 45 -10.07 14.00 5.87
N SER A 46 -8.84 14.38 5.53
CA SER A 46 -8.58 15.57 4.70
C SER A 46 -8.74 15.35 3.20
#